data_AF-A0A7T3PCM6-F1
#
_entry.id   AF-A0A7T3PCM6-F1
#
_cell.length_a   1.000
_cell.length_b   1.000
_cell.length_c   1.000
_cell.angle_alpha   90.00
_cell.angle_beta   90.00
_cell.angle_gamma   90.00
#
_symmetry.space_group_name_H-M   'P 1'
#
loop_
_entity.id
_entity.type
_entity.pdbx_description
1 polymer ?
#
loop_
_entity_poly.entity_id
_entity_poly.type
_entity_poly.pdbx_seq_one_letter_code
_entity_poly.pdbx_strand_id
1 'polypeptide(L)'
;MAILPVEVIFQIGLHKKDLELLKLIQAYFDGIGIIVAYSNDICAFRVSSPKQILNKIIPHFDKYFLITQKQSDYLLFKNIVMWMERGKHLKAEGLQSIINIRASLNLGLSEVLKAAFLNTIPVVRPFIPKAESPHPEWMAGFITGANQIITNKHSVLYSTIANAKYNGRLNNTKARLIYRTYSTGRLTNSQRESFIVTPQLHEVIIGVSLGDLFIRKVPKGKNAFWNFEQGLINEGYILHLYDLFKDYCSSAPTKYDRLPDKRTDKVYSRIQFYTYSLPCFNYYHSLFYVNGVKIIPKNIGELLTPVGLAYWGMDDGAKSRNKFYLNTDSYSLSEVQLLIKVLKENFNLNCSYHLKRKDQYRIYIKKDSMDKFRSLVTPHFHESLMYKLTV
;
A
#
# COMPACT_ATOMS: atom_id res chain seq x y z
N MET A 1 8.28 3.29 39.56
CA MET A 1 8.57 2.96 38.15
C MET A 1 9.72 3.83 37.70
N ALA A 2 10.83 3.25 37.22
CA ALA A 2 11.88 4.04 36.59
C ALA A 2 11.32 4.69 35.31
N ILE A 3 11.49 6.01 35.17
CA ILE A 3 11.07 6.75 33.98
C ILE A 3 12.04 6.35 32.86
N LEU A 4 11.55 5.63 31.86
CA LEU A 4 12.34 5.32 30.66
C LEU A 4 12.53 6.62 29.86
N PRO A 5 13.77 7.08 29.64
CA PRO A 5 14.01 8.29 28.86
C PRO A 5 13.65 8.03 27.39
N VAL A 6 12.88 8.95 26.80
CA VAL A 6 12.55 8.95 25.37
C VAL A 6 13.41 10.01 24.68
N GLU A 7 14.19 9.61 23.67
CA GLU A 7 14.97 10.53 22.85
C GLU A 7 14.42 10.56 21.42
N VAL A 8 14.31 11.77 20.84
CA VAL A 8 13.97 12.00 19.44
C VAL A 8 15.16 12.64 18.74
N ILE A 9 15.57 12.07 17.60
CA ILE A 9 16.73 12.52 16.85
C ILE A 9 16.38 12.59 15.37
N PHE A 10 16.59 13.76 14.76
CA PHE A 10 16.68 13.90 13.30
C PHE A 10 18.15 13.81 12.89
N GLN A 11 18.46 13.01 11.87
CA GLN A 11 19.84 12.79 11.43
C GLN A 11 19.98 12.60 9.92
N ILE A 12 21.03 13.20 9.36
CA ILE A 12 21.54 12.95 8.00
C ILE A 12 22.99 12.54 8.12
N GLY A 13 23.31 11.29 7.78
CA GLY A 13 24.67 10.75 7.78
C GLY A 13 25.25 10.68 6.37
N LEU A 14 26.49 11.16 6.19
CA LEU A 14 27.22 11.15 4.93
C LEU A 14 28.69 10.74 5.15
N HIS A 15 29.39 10.46 4.05
CA HIS A 15 30.83 10.25 4.12
C HIS A 15 31.53 11.59 4.46
N LYS A 16 32.67 11.54 5.15
CA LYS A 16 33.42 12.74 5.57
C LYS A 16 33.86 13.64 4.41
N LYS A 17 33.98 13.06 3.21
CA LYS A 17 34.26 13.80 1.96
C LYS A 17 33.14 14.78 1.60
N ASP A 18 31.93 14.53 2.07
CA ASP A 18 30.72 15.32 1.83
C ASP A 18 30.39 16.20 3.07
N LEU A 19 31.37 16.47 3.95
CA LEU A 19 31.20 17.28 5.17
C LEU A 19 30.66 18.69 4.86
N GLU A 20 31.13 19.30 3.78
CA GLU A 20 30.66 20.63 3.37
C GLU A 20 29.17 20.62 3.03
N LEU A 21 28.63 19.53 2.48
CA LEU A 21 27.19 19.40 2.24
C LEU A 21 26.41 19.38 3.57
N LEU A 22 26.93 18.72 4.61
CA LEU A 22 26.29 18.75 5.93
C LEU A 22 26.31 20.14 6.56
N LYS A 23 27.40 20.91 6.37
CA LYS A 23 27.49 22.31 6.84
C LYS A 23 26.47 23.20 6.13
N LEU A 24 26.28 23.03 4.82
CA LEU A 24 25.27 23.76 4.06
C LEU A 24 23.85 23.41 4.53
N ILE A 25 23.56 22.13 4.79
CA ILE A 25 22.27 21.70 5.34
C ILE A 25 22.05 22.29 6.74
N GLN A 26 23.07 22.30 7.59
CA GLN A 26 22.98 22.91 8.92
C GLN A 26 22.69 24.42 8.81
N ALA A 27 23.40 25.13 7.93
CA ALA A 27 23.18 26.55 7.68
C ALA A 27 21.76 26.84 7.16
N TYR A 28 21.23 25.98 6.27
CA TYR A 28 19.85 26.07 5.79
C TYR A 28 18.82 25.99 6.93
N PHE A 29 19.09 25.20 7.96
CA PHE A 29 18.26 25.12 9.17
C PHE A 29 18.67 26.12 10.25
N ASP A 30 19.16 27.30 9.88
CA ASP A 30 19.57 28.40 10.78
C ASP A 30 20.63 27.99 11.83
N GLY A 31 21.50 27.05 11.49
CA GLY A 31 22.59 26.63 12.36
C GLY A 31 22.19 25.73 13.55
N ILE A 32 20.94 25.23 13.60
CA ILE A 32 20.51 24.31 14.67
C ILE A 32 21.28 22.99 14.64
N GLY A 33 21.17 22.19 15.71
CA GLY A 33 21.83 20.89 15.79
C GLY A 33 23.36 20.96 15.78
N ILE A 34 23.99 19.82 15.54
CA ILE A 34 25.45 19.66 15.54
C ILE A 34 25.89 18.75 14.38
N ILE A 35 27.14 18.88 13.96
CA ILE A 35 27.80 17.92 13.07
C ILE A 35 28.74 17.06 13.90
N VAL A 36 28.53 15.74 13.89
CA VAL A 36 29.30 14.77 14.67
C VAL A 36 30.02 13.77 13.76
N ALA A 37 31.23 13.38 14.13
CA ALA A 37 31.93 12.25 13.51
C ALA A 37 31.46 10.94 14.17
N TYR A 38 31.06 9.96 13.36
CA TYR A 38 30.64 8.64 13.82
C TYR A 38 31.73 7.57 13.61
N SER A 39 32.56 7.75 12.59
CA SER A 39 33.75 6.92 12.33
C SER A 39 34.78 7.76 11.55
N ASN A 40 35.92 7.14 11.19
CA ASN A 40 36.95 7.80 10.38
C ASN A 40 36.40 8.41 9.09
N ASP A 41 35.40 7.75 8.51
CA ASP A 41 34.88 8.06 7.18
C ASP A 41 33.43 8.57 7.19
N ILE A 42 32.76 8.60 8.35
CA ILE A 42 31.33 8.96 8.44
C ILE A 42 31.14 10.14 9.40
N CYS A 43 30.41 11.15 8.92
CA CYS A 43 29.93 12.27 9.72
C CYS A 43 28.42 12.42 9.56
N ALA A 44 27.76 13.09 10.50
CA ALA A 44 26.33 13.29 10.44
C ALA A 44 25.91 14.64 11.03
N PHE A 45 24.93 15.27 10.36
CA PHE A 45 24.16 16.36 10.92
C PHE A 45 23.08 15.77 11.84
N ARG A 46 23.06 16.16 13.12
CA ARG A 46 22.18 15.62 14.16
C ARG A 46 21.47 16.75 14.91
N VAL A 47 20.13 16.66 15.01
CA VAL A 47 19.30 17.53 15.85
C VAL A 47 18.56 16.67 16.87
N SER A 48 18.84 16.84 18.16
CA SER A 48 18.22 16.07 19.26
C SER A 48 17.35 16.92 20.20
N SER A 49 17.37 18.25 20.08
CA SER A 49 16.50 19.12 20.88
C SER A 49 15.05 19.05 20.36
N PRO A 50 14.06 18.60 21.18
CA PRO A 50 12.67 18.54 20.75
C PRO A 50 12.13 19.90 20.30
N LYS A 51 12.53 20.99 20.98
CA LYS A 51 12.15 22.36 20.63
C LYS A 51 12.69 22.78 19.26
N GLN A 52 13.94 22.45 18.94
CA GLN A 52 14.50 22.74 17.61
C GLN A 52 13.84 21.89 16.52
N ILE A 53 13.58 20.61 16.79
CA ILE A 53 12.86 19.73 15.87
C ILE A 53 11.45 20.27 15.59
N LEU A 54 10.73 20.67 16.64
CA LEU A 54 9.37 21.20 16.54
C LEU A 54 9.31 22.52 15.78
N ASN A 55 10.28 23.42 15.99
CA ASN A 55 10.23 24.77 15.43
C ASN A 55 10.90 24.91 14.06
N LYS A 56 11.75 23.97 13.64
CA LYS A 56 12.54 24.08 12.40
C LYS A 56 12.40 22.87 11.48
N ILE A 57 12.53 21.66 12.02
CA ILE A 57 12.50 20.42 11.20
C ILE A 57 11.06 20.08 10.76
N ILE A 58 10.11 20.06 11.70
CA ILE A 58 8.70 19.74 11.39
C ILE A 58 8.10 20.75 10.39
N PRO A 59 8.23 22.08 10.57
CA PRO A 59 7.68 23.04 9.63
C PRO A 59 8.24 22.88 8.20
N HIS A 60 9.51 22.51 8.06
CA HIS A 60 10.10 22.25 6.75
C HIS A 60 9.43 21.04 6.07
N PHE A 61 9.33 19.89 6.74
CA PHE A 61 8.75 18.68 6.16
C PHE A 61 7.22 18.67 6.11
N ASP A 62 6.55 19.58 6.83
CA ASP A 62 5.13 19.90 6.63
C ASP A 62 4.88 20.76 5.39
N LYS A 63 5.84 21.63 5.03
CA LYS A 63 5.78 22.47 3.83
C LYS A 63 6.27 21.73 2.58
N TYR A 64 7.30 20.92 2.73
CA TYR A 64 7.98 20.16 1.67
C TYR A 64 7.94 18.68 2.02
N PHE A 65 6.84 18.02 1.67
CA PHE A 65 6.61 16.61 2.01
C PHE A 65 7.68 15.69 1.43
N LEU A 66 8.04 14.65 2.18
CA LEU A 66 8.83 13.56 1.65
C LEU A 66 7.94 12.74 0.70
N ILE A 67 8.49 12.36 -0.45
CA ILE A 67 7.75 11.60 -1.48
C ILE A 67 7.98 10.08 -1.33
N THR A 68 8.98 9.69 -0.54
CA THR A 68 9.31 8.28 -0.29
C THR A 68 8.55 7.73 0.92
N GLN A 69 8.70 6.43 1.18
CA GLN A 69 8.17 5.78 2.39
C GLN A 69 8.67 6.43 3.70
N LYS A 70 9.73 7.25 3.66
CA LYS A 70 10.17 8.06 4.80
C LYS A 70 9.13 9.08 5.27
N GLN A 71 8.16 9.47 4.44
CA GLN A 71 7.07 10.34 4.89
C GLN A 71 6.22 9.66 5.97
N SER A 72 6.05 8.34 5.88
CA SER A 72 5.36 7.55 6.91
C SER A 72 6.14 7.56 8.23
N ASP A 73 7.47 7.38 8.16
CA ASP A 73 8.34 7.49 9.35
C ASP A 73 8.32 8.91 9.92
N TYR A 74 8.32 9.92 9.07
CA TYR A 74 8.23 11.32 9.47
C TYR A 74 6.93 11.63 10.21
N LEU A 75 5.78 11.18 9.72
CA LEU A 75 4.49 11.42 10.38
C LEU A 75 4.43 10.75 11.76
N LEU A 76 4.94 9.52 11.88
CA LEU A 76 5.05 8.82 13.16
C LEU A 76 6.04 9.52 14.11
N PHE A 77 7.19 9.97 13.59
CA PHE A 77 8.17 10.75 14.33
C PHE A 77 7.59 12.08 14.83
N LYS A 78 6.90 12.83 13.97
CA LYS A 78 6.19 14.07 14.31
C LYS A 78 5.21 13.85 15.45
N ASN A 79 4.44 12.76 15.41
CA ASN A 79 3.51 12.41 16.48
C ASN A 79 4.23 12.22 17.83
N ILE A 80 5.36 11.51 17.86
CA ILE A 80 6.16 11.34 19.08
C ILE A 80 6.63 12.71 19.61
N VAL A 81 7.17 13.57 18.75
CA VAL A 81 7.64 14.92 19.14
C VAL A 81 6.51 15.75 19.74
N MET A 82 5.32 15.74 19.12
CA MET A 82 4.14 16.44 19.65
C MET A 82 3.66 15.89 21.00
N TRP A 83 3.81 14.59 21.24
CA TRP A 83 3.50 13.96 22.53
C TRP A 83 4.52 14.31 23.60
N MET A 84 5.80 14.43 23.21
CA MET A 84 6.87 14.87 24.09
C MET A 84 6.67 16.32 24.52
N GLU A 85 6.34 17.22 23.59
CA GLU A 85 6.04 18.64 23.86
C GLU A 85 4.92 18.81 24.89
N ARG A 86 3.89 17.96 24.82
CA ARG A 86 2.74 17.97 25.75
C ARG A 86 3.02 17.23 27.07
N GLY A 87 4.25 16.79 27.32
CA GLY A 87 4.63 16.02 28.52
C GLY A 87 3.98 14.63 28.63
N LYS A 88 3.31 14.12 27.59
CA LYS A 88 2.56 12.86 27.66
C LYS A 88 3.46 11.65 27.89
N HIS A 89 4.66 11.67 27.33
CA HIS A 89 5.69 10.63 27.48
C HIS A 89 6.08 10.35 28.95
N LEU A 90 5.83 11.28 29.88
CA LEU A 90 6.08 11.10 31.31
C LEU A 90 5.03 10.22 32.01
N LYS A 91 3.90 9.93 31.33
CA LYS A 91 2.82 9.08 31.82
C LYS A 91 2.91 7.69 31.18
N ALA A 92 2.51 6.65 31.91
CA ALA A 92 2.57 5.26 31.44
C ALA A 92 1.83 5.03 30.11
N GLU A 93 0.60 5.55 29.98
CA GLU A 93 -0.18 5.47 28.73
C GLU A 93 0.50 6.18 27.55
N GLY A 94 1.11 7.33 27.84
CA GLY A 94 1.84 8.12 26.86
C GLY A 94 3.09 7.40 26.37
N LEU A 95 3.85 6.82 27.30
CA LEU A 95 5.03 6.01 27.02
C LEU A 95 4.66 4.74 26.23
N GLN A 96 3.62 4.01 26.64
CA GLN A 96 3.15 2.82 25.92
C GLN A 96 2.79 3.13 24.47
N SER A 97 2.13 4.25 24.22
CA SER A 97 1.79 4.65 22.86
C SER A 97 3.02 5.04 22.03
N ILE A 98 4.04 5.66 22.64
CA ILE A 98 5.32 5.92 21.98
C ILE A 98 6.02 4.60 21.64
N ILE A 99 5.96 3.60 22.53
CA ILE A 99 6.49 2.25 22.28
C ILE A 99 5.75 1.58 21.11
N ASN A 100 4.42 1.70 21.06
CA ASN A 100 3.60 1.22 19.94
C ASN A 100 4.02 1.88 18.61
N ILE A 101 4.28 3.19 18.61
CA ILE A 101 4.79 3.90 17.41
C ILE A 101 6.21 3.42 17.06
N ARG A 102 7.09 3.32 18.07
CA ARG A 102 8.50 2.92 17.89
C ARG A 102 8.65 1.51 17.34
N ALA A 103 7.70 0.62 17.65
CA ALA A 103 7.63 -0.73 17.09
C ALA A 103 7.46 -0.74 15.56
N SER A 104 6.90 0.33 14.98
CA SER A 104 6.67 0.49 13.55
C SER A 104 7.70 1.38 12.83
N LEU A 105 8.62 1.98 13.59
CA LEU A 105 9.67 2.87 13.08
C LEU A 105 10.99 2.13 12.92
N ASN A 106 11.70 2.42 11.82
CA ASN A 106 13.06 1.93 11.58
C ASN A 106 13.18 0.40 11.76
N LEU A 107 14.03 -0.06 12.69
CA LEU A 107 14.27 -1.47 13.00
C LEU A 107 13.29 -2.05 14.04
N GLY A 108 12.27 -1.30 14.46
CA GLY A 108 11.34 -1.74 15.51
C GLY A 108 11.99 -1.82 16.90
N LEU A 109 11.34 -2.51 17.83
CA LEU A 109 11.79 -2.63 19.23
C LEU A 109 13.01 -3.54 19.38
N SER A 110 13.91 -3.20 20.30
CA SER A 110 14.97 -4.12 20.77
C SER A 110 14.37 -5.26 21.60
N GLU A 111 15.09 -6.37 21.75
CA GLU A 111 14.64 -7.51 22.58
C GLU A 111 14.33 -7.10 24.02
N VAL A 112 15.13 -6.19 24.58
CA VAL A 112 14.90 -5.62 25.93
C VAL A 112 13.54 -4.90 26.00
N LEU A 113 13.22 -4.09 24.98
CA LEU A 113 11.94 -3.38 24.93
C LEU A 113 10.76 -4.32 24.66
N LYS A 114 10.94 -5.36 23.84
CA LYS A 114 9.91 -6.38 23.62
C LYS A 114 9.57 -7.12 24.92
N ALA A 115 10.58 -7.48 25.69
CA ALA A 115 10.39 -8.14 26.99
C ALA A 115 9.73 -7.22 28.02
N ALA A 116 10.07 -5.92 28.03
CA ALA A 116 9.50 -4.95 28.94
C ALA A 116 8.06 -4.54 28.59
N PHE A 117 7.66 -4.65 27.31
CA PHE A 117 6.36 -4.21 26.80
C PHE A 117 5.67 -5.32 25.98
N LEU A 118 5.32 -6.41 26.66
CA LEU A 118 4.77 -7.64 26.04
C LEU A 118 3.48 -7.43 25.24
N ASN A 119 2.65 -6.46 25.64
CA ASN A 119 1.38 -6.15 24.99
C ASN A 119 1.49 -5.01 23.96
N THR A 120 2.70 -4.75 23.43
CA THR A 120 2.89 -3.73 22.40
C THR A 120 2.13 -4.10 21.15
N ILE A 121 1.27 -3.19 20.69
CA ILE A 121 0.59 -3.28 19.40
C ILE A 121 1.22 -2.24 18.47
N PRO A 122 2.00 -2.65 17.46
CA PRO A 122 2.64 -1.70 16.54
C PRO A 122 1.61 -0.81 15.84
N VAL A 123 1.87 0.50 15.80
CA VAL A 123 1.00 1.45 15.11
C VAL A 123 1.04 1.21 13.60
N VAL A 124 -0.12 1.19 12.96
CA VAL A 124 -0.19 1.10 11.50
C VAL A 124 0.50 2.32 10.88
N ARG A 125 1.47 2.06 10.02
CA ARG A 125 2.21 3.11 9.30
C ARG A 125 1.27 3.88 8.37
N PRO A 126 1.24 5.22 8.41
CA PRO A 126 0.46 6.01 7.47
C PRO A 126 0.83 5.68 6.03
N PHE A 127 -0.16 5.43 5.20
CA PHE A 127 0.05 5.25 3.77
C PHE A 127 0.37 6.59 3.12
N ILE A 128 1.41 6.59 2.30
CA ILE A 128 1.85 7.76 1.54
C ILE A 128 1.56 7.46 0.07
N PRO A 129 0.58 8.15 -0.55
CA PRO A 129 0.32 8.00 -1.97
C PRO A 129 1.58 8.28 -2.78
N LYS A 130 1.78 7.52 -3.86
CA LYS A 130 2.87 7.79 -4.79
C LYS A 130 2.63 9.18 -5.40
N ALA A 131 3.52 10.13 -5.14
CA ALA A 131 3.36 11.48 -5.69
C ALA A 131 3.55 11.46 -7.21
N GLU A 132 2.73 12.23 -7.91
CA GLU A 132 2.94 12.54 -9.32
C GLU A 132 4.06 13.57 -9.45
N SER A 133 5.02 13.29 -10.34
CA SER A 133 6.10 14.17 -10.80
C SER A 133 6.73 15.11 -9.75
N PRO A 134 7.82 14.72 -9.07
CA PRO A 134 8.49 15.60 -8.12
C PRO A 134 9.06 16.85 -8.81
N HIS A 135 9.10 17.97 -8.08
CA HIS A 135 9.77 19.20 -8.55
C HIS A 135 11.22 18.90 -9.00
N PRO A 136 11.74 19.52 -10.07
CA PRO A 136 13.09 19.24 -10.56
C PRO A 136 14.19 19.31 -9.49
N GLU A 137 14.10 20.28 -8.57
CA GLU A 137 15.03 20.40 -7.43
C GLU A 137 14.95 19.23 -6.43
N TRP A 138 13.76 18.63 -6.26
CA TRP A 138 13.63 17.41 -5.47
C TRP A 138 14.36 16.26 -6.16
N MET A 139 14.23 16.15 -7.49
CA MET A 139 14.93 15.14 -8.28
C MET A 139 16.44 15.34 -8.24
N ALA A 140 16.92 16.58 -8.35
CA ALA A 140 18.34 16.92 -8.24
C ALA A 140 18.91 16.51 -6.88
N GLY A 141 18.23 16.84 -5.77
CA GLY A 141 18.63 16.44 -4.43
C GLY A 141 18.60 14.92 -4.23
N PHE A 142 17.59 14.24 -4.76
CA PHE A 142 17.45 12.78 -4.66
C PHE A 142 18.55 12.04 -5.43
N ILE A 143 18.80 12.43 -6.69
CA ILE A 143 19.85 11.86 -7.55
C ILE A 143 21.23 12.06 -6.93
N THR A 144 21.48 13.23 -6.33
CA THR A 144 22.73 13.52 -5.62
C THR A 144 22.98 12.56 -4.46
N GLY A 145 21.92 12.11 -3.78
CA GLY A 145 22.01 11.10 -2.72
C GLY A 145 21.95 9.64 -3.18
N ALA A 146 21.42 9.34 -4.38
CA ALA A 146 21.03 7.99 -4.79
C ALA A 146 21.87 7.33 -5.90
N ASN A 147 22.83 8.02 -6.54
CA ASN A 147 23.41 7.51 -7.79
C ASN A 147 24.40 6.32 -7.68
N GLN A 148 23.98 5.22 -8.31
CA GLN A 148 24.75 4.43 -9.29
C GLN A 148 23.88 4.30 -10.56
N ILE A 149 24.21 5.00 -11.67
CA ILE A 149 23.53 4.82 -12.97
C ILE A 149 24.58 4.54 -14.06
N ILE A 150 24.34 3.47 -14.81
CA ILE A 150 25.07 3.03 -16.01
C ILE A 150 24.38 3.65 -17.24
N THR A 151 25.16 4.26 -18.14
CA THR A 151 24.67 5.00 -19.32
C THR A 151 24.58 4.12 -20.58
N ASN A 152 23.57 4.33 -21.42
CA ASN A 152 23.69 4.23 -22.89
C ASN A 152 22.99 5.42 -23.56
N LYS A 153 23.56 5.86 -24.68
CA LYS A 153 23.63 7.25 -25.17
C LYS A 153 22.33 7.86 -25.75
N HIS A 154 22.34 9.21 -25.72
CA HIS A 154 21.63 10.24 -26.51
C HIS A 154 20.19 10.63 -26.12
N SER A 155 20.05 11.61 -25.23
CA SER A 155 19.67 13.00 -25.59
C SER A 155 19.70 13.89 -24.34
N VAL A 156 19.89 15.18 -24.57
CA VAL A 156 20.52 16.18 -23.70
C VAL A 156 19.53 16.86 -22.75
N LEU A 157 19.91 17.02 -21.47
CA LEU A 157 19.65 18.23 -20.66
C LEU A 157 20.58 18.23 -19.43
N TYR A 158 21.68 18.96 -19.55
CA TYR A 158 22.62 19.29 -18.47
C TYR A 158 22.46 20.78 -18.13
N SER A 159 22.00 21.07 -16.91
CA SER A 159 22.26 22.29 -16.13
C SER A 159 21.62 22.04 -14.76
N THR A 160 22.29 21.96 -13.61
CA THR A 160 23.42 22.76 -13.12
C THR A 160 24.21 21.89 -12.11
N ILE A 161 25.52 22.11 -12.04
CA ILE A 161 26.57 21.37 -11.29
C ILE A 161 27.21 20.22 -12.11
N ALA A 162 28.11 20.65 -12.99
CA ALA A 162 28.98 19.83 -13.82
C ALA A 162 30.21 19.32 -13.05
N ASN A 163 30.44 18.01 -13.18
CA ASN A 163 31.73 17.39 -13.55
C ASN A 163 32.94 17.43 -12.61
N ALA A 164 33.30 16.25 -12.08
CA ALA A 164 34.68 15.73 -12.15
C ALA A 164 34.73 14.18 -12.10
N LYS A 165 34.94 13.61 -13.29
CA LYS A 165 35.74 12.42 -13.70
C LYS A 165 35.66 11.07 -12.93
N TYR A 166 35.40 10.08 -13.78
CA TYR A 166 35.25 8.63 -13.65
C TYR A 166 36.57 7.88 -13.38
N ASN A 167 36.54 6.72 -12.68
CA ASN A 167 37.06 5.41 -13.13
C ASN A 167 37.30 4.42 -11.96
N GLY A 168 36.96 3.14 -12.17
CA GLY A 168 37.68 2.02 -11.53
C GLY A 168 36.87 1.12 -10.58
N ARG A 169 37.11 -0.19 -10.70
CA ARG A 169 36.27 -1.32 -10.27
C ARG A 169 36.33 -1.71 -8.78
N LEU A 170 35.25 -2.41 -8.41
CA LEU A 170 34.96 -3.24 -7.24
C LEU A 170 36.14 -4.07 -6.67
N ASN A 171 36.26 -4.13 -5.33
CA ASN A 171 35.90 -5.34 -4.55
C ASN A 171 36.04 -5.16 -3.02
N ASN A 172 34.97 -5.57 -2.31
CA ASN A 172 34.84 -6.24 -0.99
C ASN A 172 35.77 -5.84 0.18
N THR A 173 35.31 -5.53 1.41
CA THR A 173 34.27 -6.22 2.22
C THR A 173 33.80 -5.38 3.44
N LYS A 174 32.47 -5.33 3.68
CA LYS A 174 31.64 -5.03 4.91
C LYS A 174 31.76 -3.67 5.63
N ALA A 175 30.68 -2.96 6.03
CA ALA A 175 29.24 -3.28 6.17
C ALA A 175 28.35 -2.21 5.49
N ARG A 176 27.33 -2.63 4.72
CA ARG A 176 26.52 -1.75 3.84
C ARG A 176 25.06 -2.22 3.75
N LEU A 177 24.15 -1.28 3.51
CA LEU A 177 22.75 -1.48 3.08
C LEU A 177 22.67 -2.54 1.96
N ILE A 178 21.74 -3.49 2.09
CA ILE A 178 21.40 -4.45 1.04
C ILE A 178 20.02 -4.10 0.48
N TYR A 179 19.95 -3.65 -0.78
CA TYR A 179 18.78 -3.88 -1.61
C TYR A 179 18.87 -5.32 -2.11
N ARG A 180 18.02 -6.20 -1.58
CA ARG A 180 17.76 -7.50 -2.22
C ARG A 180 16.52 -7.30 -3.09
N THR A 181 16.70 -7.36 -4.40
CA THR A 181 15.70 -8.05 -5.22
C THR A 181 15.57 -9.45 -4.63
N TYR A 182 14.37 -9.86 -4.23
CA TYR A 182 14.15 -11.23 -3.76
C TYR A 182 14.54 -12.18 -4.89
N SER A 183 15.72 -12.79 -4.78
CA SER A 183 16.09 -13.99 -5.50
C SER A 183 15.06 -15.06 -5.14
N THR A 184 14.20 -15.47 -6.08
CA THR A 184 13.60 -16.80 -6.35
C THR A 184 13.50 -17.87 -5.23
N GLY A 185 13.43 -17.46 -3.96
CA GLY A 185 13.46 -18.31 -2.78
C GLY A 185 12.18 -18.19 -1.96
N ARG A 186 11.81 -19.27 -1.28
CA ARG A 186 10.60 -19.36 -0.46
C ARG A 186 10.68 -18.39 0.72
N LEU A 187 9.65 -17.55 0.91
CA LEU A 187 9.56 -16.62 2.05
C LEU A 187 9.59 -17.36 3.39
N THR A 188 10.37 -16.83 4.35
CA THR A 188 10.39 -17.27 5.76
C THR A 188 9.12 -16.85 6.50
N ASN A 189 8.85 -17.43 7.68
CA ASN A 189 7.67 -17.07 8.47
C ASN A 189 7.68 -15.59 8.91
N SER A 190 8.82 -15.10 9.40
CA SER A 190 8.97 -13.68 9.79
C SER A 190 8.77 -12.73 8.60
N GLN A 191 9.25 -13.10 7.40
CA GLN A 191 8.97 -12.32 6.20
C GLN A 191 7.48 -12.30 5.86
N ARG A 192 6.79 -13.45 5.96
CA ARG A 192 5.34 -13.53 5.73
C ARG A 192 4.54 -12.67 6.71
N GLU A 193 4.94 -12.63 7.97
CA GLU A 193 4.31 -11.81 9.01
C GLU A 193 4.50 -10.29 8.79
N SER A 194 5.57 -9.90 8.09
CA SER A 194 5.81 -8.49 7.77
C SER A 194 4.91 -7.92 6.66
N PHE A 195 4.22 -8.77 5.90
CA PHE A 195 3.28 -8.31 4.89
C PHE A 195 2.03 -7.72 5.54
N ILE A 196 1.68 -6.50 5.12
CA ILE A 196 0.52 -5.77 5.62
C ILE A 196 -0.24 -5.25 4.40
N VAL A 197 -1.54 -5.47 4.37
CA VAL A 197 -2.41 -4.87 3.36
C VAL A 197 -2.64 -3.39 3.71
N THR A 198 -2.33 -2.50 2.77
CA THR A 198 -2.55 -1.05 2.95
C THR A 198 -4.05 -0.71 2.92
N PRO A 199 -4.49 0.42 3.49
CA PRO A 199 -5.89 0.84 3.43
C PRO A 199 -6.45 0.95 1.99
N GLN A 200 -5.63 1.39 1.03
CA GLN A 200 -6.03 1.53 -0.37
C GLN A 200 -6.24 0.15 -1.00
N LEU A 201 -5.30 -0.77 -0.77
CA LEU A 201 -5.48 -2.14 -1.23
C LEU A 201 -6.66 -2.79 -0.52
N HIS A 202 -6.92 -2.48 0.76
CA HIS A 202 -8.09 -2.96 1.49
C HIS A 202 -9.38 -2.58 0.74
N GLU A 203 -9.56 -1.32 0.34
CA GLU A 203 -10.74 -0.89 -0.42
C GLU A 203 -10.89 -1.67 -1.74
N VAL A 204 -9.78 -1.86 -2.48
CA VAL A 204 -9.75 -2.69 -3.70
C VAL A 204 -10.16 -4.13 -3.39
N ILE A 205 -9.59 -4.73 -2.35
CA ILE A 205 -9.83 -6.11 -1.93
C ILE A 205 -11.30 -6.30 -1.54
N ILE A 206 -11.91 -5.36 -0.83
CA ILE A 206 -13.35 -5.43 -0.53
C ILE A 206 -14.14 -5.50 -1.83
N GLY A 207 -13.82 -4.66 -2.82
CA GLY A 207 -14.46 -4.65 -4.13
C GLY A 207 -14.31 -5.95 -4.92
N VAL A 208 -13.07 -6.40 -5.15
CA VAL A 208 -12.82 -7.65 -5.88
C VAL A 208 -13.30 -8.89 -5.11
N SER A 209 -13.36 -8.82 -3.76
CA SER A 209 -13.96 -9.86 -2.92
C SER A 209 -15.47 -9.92 -3.08
N LEU A 210 -16.16 -8.86 -3.48
CA LEU A 210 -17.57 -8.96 -3.89
C LEU A 210 -17.74 -9.52 -5.30
N GLY A 211 -16.69 -9.46 -6.11
CA GLY A 211 -16.62 -9.92 -7.49
C GLY A 211 -15.91 -11.26 -7.67
N ASP A 212 -14.97 -11.28 -8.62
CA ASP A 212 -14.33 -12.47 -9.17
C ASP A 212 -13.19 -13.03 -8.30
N LEU A 213 -12.72 -12.29 -7.29
CA LEU A 213 -11.63 -12.76 -6.45
C LEU A 213 -12.01 -14.05 -5.72
N PHE A 214 -11.11 -15.03 -5.82
CA PHE A 214 -11.18 -16.26 -5.05
C PHE A 214 -10.07 -16.30 -3.98
N ILE A 215 -10.48 -16.15 -2.72
CA ILE A 215 -9.57 -16.25 -1.57
C ILE A 215 -9.47 -17.71 -1.15
N ARG A 216 -8.31 -18.32 -1.40
CA ARG A 216 -8.07 -19.74 -1.16
C ARG A 216 -7.35 -19.97 0.15
N LYS A 217 -7.72 -21.05 0.84
CA LYS A 217 -6.96 -21.59 1.98
C LYS A 217 -6.80 -23.09 1.77
N VAL A 218 -5.57 -23.58 1.69
CA VAL A 218 -5.33 -25.01 1.50
C VAL A 218 -5.73 -25.78 2.77
N PRO A 219 -6.24 -27.02 2.65
CA PRO A 219 -6.50 -27.88 3.80
C PRO A 219 -5.24 -28.01 4.66
N LYS A 220 -5.37 -27.79 5.98
CA LYS A 220 -4.26 -27.71 6.96
C LYS A 220 -3.26 -26.56 6.76
N GLY A 221 -3.49 -25.67 5.80
CA GLY A 221 -2.67 -24.47 5.59
C GLY A 221 -2.97 -23.37 6.60
N LYS A 222 -1.93 -22.75 7.13
CA LYS A 222 -2.07 -21.65 8.12
C LYS A 222 -2.66 -20.38 7.49
N ASN A 223 -2.26 -20.07 6.25
CA ASN A 223 -2.50 -18.78 5.62
C ASN A 223 -3.31 -18.88 4.32
N ALA A 224 -4.16 -17.90 4.08
CA ALA A 224 -4.86 -17.71 2.82
C ALA A 224 -3.92 -17.13 1.73
N PHE A 225 -4.27 -17.37 0.47
CA PHE A 225 -3.66 -16.79 -0.71
C PHE A 225 -4.74 -16.50 -1.76
N TRP A 226 -4.42 -15.65 -2.71
CA TRP A 226 -5.39 -15.17 -3.70
C TRP A 226 -5.04 -15.69 -5.09
N ASN A 227 -6.09 -16.01 -5.84
CA ASN A 227 -6.01 -16.24 -7.27
C ASN A 227 -6.80 -15.15 -7.98
N PHE A 228 -6.13 -14.37 -8.82
CA PHE A 228 -6.75 -13.45 -9.74
C PHE A 228 -6.71 -14.08 -11.13
N GLU A 229 -7.87 -14.23 -11.76
CA GLU A 229 -7.98 -14.80 -13.10
C GLU A 229 -9.06 -14.09 -13.91
N GLN A 230 -8.77 -13.80 -15.18
CA GLN A 230 -9.75 -13.31 -16.14
C GLN A 230 -9.62 -14.00 -17.50
N GLY A 231 -10.61 -13.80 -18.36
CA GLY A 231 -10.48 -14.02 -19.80
C GLY A 231 -9.42 -13.09 -20.39
N LEU A 232 -8.69 -13.55 -21.41
CA LEU A 232 -7.62 -12.76 -22.04
C LEU A 232 -8.10 -11.42 -22.62
N ILE A 233 -9.39 -11.31 -22.97
CA ILE A 233 -10.02 -10.04 -23.40
C ILE A 233 -9.90 -8.92 -22.35
N ASN A 234 -9.76 -9.27 -21.07
CA ASN A 234 -9.60 -8.33 -19.95
C ASN A 234 -8.15 -8.26 -19.46
N GLU A 235 -7.16 -8.54 -20.32
CA GLU A 235 -5.74 -8.56 -19.94
C GLU A 235 -5.29 -7.27 -19.25
N GLY A 236 -5.66 -6.10 -19.78
CA GLY A 236 -5.29 -4.81 -19.18
C GLY A 236 -5.73 -4.68 -17.72
N TYR A 237 -6.91 -5.20 -17.38
CA TYR A 237 -7.40 -5.18 -16.02
C TYR A 237 -6.66 -6.15 -15.09
N ILE A 238 -6.29 -7.35 -15.57
CA ILE A 238 -5.47 -8.27 -14.77
C ILE A 238 -4.06 -7.74 -14.57
N LEU A 239 -3.46 -7.08 -15.56
CA LEU A 239 -2.15 -6.45 -15.42
C LEU A 239 -2.20 -5.30 -14.41
N HIS A 240 -3.27 -4.51 -14.42
CA HIS A 240 -3.52 -3.49 -13.40
C HIS A 240 -3.64 -4.08 -11.99
N LEU A 241 -4.42 -5.14 -11.81
CA LEU A 241 -4.50 -5.85 -10.53
C LEU A 241 -3.14 -6.42 -10.11
N TYR A 242 -2.38 -6.99 -11.05
CA TYR A 242 -1.03 -7.45 -10.78
C TYR A 242 -0.13 -6.30 -10.31
N ASP A 243 -0.18 -5.13 -10.95
CA ASP A 243 0.63 -3.99 -10.54
C ASP A 243 0.32 -3.49 -9.12
N LEU A 244 -0.94 -3.60 -8.69
CA LEU A 244 -1.37 -3.32 -7.31
C LEU A 244 -0.85 -4.35 -6.31
N PHE A 245 -0.76 -5.63 -6.71
CA PHE A 245 -0.44 -6.75 -5.83
C PHE A 245 0.93 -7.39 -6.07
N LYS A 246 1.78 -6.85 -6.94
CA LYS A 246 3.02 -7.50 -7.38
C LYS A 246 3.99 -7.81 -6.25
N ASP A 247 4.05 -6.95 -5.23
CA ASP A 247 4.90 -7.17 -4.05
C ASP A 247 4.44 -8.39 -3.24
N TYR A 248 3.17 -8.78 -3.37
CA TYR A 248 2.58 -9.96 -2.75
C TYR A 248 2.68 -11.21 -3.64
N CYS A 249 3.36 -11.16 -4.78
CA CYS A 249 3.40 -12.24 -5.76
C CYS A 249 4.81 -12.80 -5.94
N SER A 250 4.91 -14.11 -6.16
CA SER A 250 6.18 -14.76 -6.49
C SER A 250 6.56 -14.70 -7.97
N SER A 251 5.58 -14.40 -8.83
CA SER A 251 5.72 -14.50 -10.28
C SER A 251 4.81 -13.48 -10.97
N ALA A 252 5.18 -13.12 -12.19
CA ALA A 252 4.32 -12.37 -13.09
C ALA A 252 3.07 -13.19 -13.50
N PRO A 253 2.04 -12.54 -14.05
CA PRO A 253 0.87 -13.24 -14.57
C PRO A 253 1.23 -14.22 -15.70
N THR A 254 0.53 -15.35 -15.73
CA THR A 254 0.71 -16.39 -16.74
C THR A 254 -0.54 -16.50 -17.60
N LYS A 255 -0.33 -16.70 -18.91
CA LYS A 255 -1.39 -16.95 -19.90
C LYS A 255 -1.49 -18.44 -20.17
N TYR A 256 -2.71 -18.94 -20.35
CA TYR A 256 -2.95 -20.35 -20.65
C TYR A 256 -4.30 -20.53 -21.36
N ASP A 257 -4.46 -21.62 -22.10
CA ASP A 257 -5.72 -22.00 -22.74
C ASP A 257 -6.49 -23.01 -21.88
N ARG A 258 -7.80 -22.81 -21.73
CA ARG A 258 -8.67 -23.81 -21.09
C ARG A 258 -8.95 -24.97 -22.04
N LEU A 259 -9.33 -26.10 -21.46
CA LEU A 259 -9.97 -27.17 -22.21
C LEU A 259 -11.20 -26.63 -22.96
N PRO A 260 -11.52 -27.17 -24.16
CA PRO A 260 -12.69 -26.76 -24.93
C PRO A 260 -13.96 -26.77 -24.08
N ASP A 261 -14.75 -25.70 -24.18
CA ASP A 261 -16.04 -25.63 -23.50
C ASP A 261 -16.95 -26.76 -24.01
N LYS A 262 -17.34 -27.67 -23.12
CA LYS A 262 -18.09 -28.90 -23.49
C LYS A 262 -19.38 -28.65 -24.28
N ARG A 263 -19.93 -27.43 -24.22
CA ARG A 263 -21.22 -27.08 -24.84
C ARG A 263 -21.04 -26.39 -26.18
N THR A 264 -19.88 -25.79 -26.45
CA THR A 264 -19.64 -24.94 -27.63
C THR A 264 -18.37 -25.30 -28.41
N ASP A 265 -17.54 -26.19 -27.87
CA ASP A 265 -16.21 -26.59 -28.36
C ASP A 265 -15.21 -25.43 -28.52
N LYS A 266 -15.55 -24.26 -27.96
CA LYS A 266 -14.69 -23.07 -28.02
C LYS A 266 -13.60 -23.17 -26.95
N VAL A 267 -12.37 -22.88 -27.37
CA VAL A 267 -11.23 -22.69 -26.48
C VAL A 267 -11.19 -21.23 -26.04
N TYR A 268 -11.05 -21.00 -24.74
CA TYR A 268 -10.93 -19.66 -24.16
C TYR A 268 -9.59 -19.50 -23.46
N SER A 269 -8.82 -18.52 -23.90
CA SER A 269 -7.57 -18.13 -23.25
C SER A 269 -7.84 -17.34 -21.97
N ARG A 270 -7.00 -17.59 -20.97
CA ARG A 270 -7.05 -17.00 -19.63
C ARG A 270 -5.70 -16.38 -19.29
N ILE A 271 -5.75 -15.44 -18.36
CA ILE A 271 -4.57 -14.87 -17.70
C ILE A 271 -4.81 -14.87 -16.19
N GLN A 272 -3.82 -15.30 -15.41
CA GLN A 272 -3.93 -15.39 -13.97
C GLN A 272 -2.63 -15.05 -13.24
N PHE A 273 -2.72 -14.68 -11.97
CA PHE A 273 -1.58 -14.65 -11.06
C PHE A 273 -1.98 -15.03 -9.63
N TYR A 274 -0.99 -15.47 -8.85
CA TYR A 274 -1.16 -15.91 -7.48
C TYR A 274 -0.34 -15.04 -6.53
N THR A 275 -0.93 -14.71 -5.40
CA THR A 275 -0.18 -14.14 -4.29
C THR A 275 0.52 -15.23 -3.48
N TYR A 276 1.50 -14.86 -2.67
CA TYR A 276 1.98 -15.69 -1.57
C TYR A 276 0.83 -16.04 -0.61
N SER A 277 0.97 -17.17 0.09
CA SER A 277 0.13 -17.48 1.25
C SER A 277 0.58 -16.68 2.48
N LEU A 278 -0.17 -15.64 2.84
CA LEU A 278 0.23 -14.64 3.83
C LEU A 278 -0.77 -14.52 5.00
N PRO A 279 -0.29 -14.31 6.24
CA PRO A 279 -1.15 -14.13 7.41
C PRO A 279 -2.15 -12.98 7.25
N CYS A 280 -1.72 -11.86 6.64
CA CYS A 280 -2.59 -10.68 6.42
C CYS A 280 -3.82 -10.97 5.55
N PHE A 281 -3.81 -12.05 4.76
CA PHE A 281 -4.95 -12.46 3.93
C PHE A 281 -5.97 -13.33 4.68
N ASN A 282 -5.63 -13.84 5.87
CA ASN A 282 -6.56 -14.63 6.68
C ASN A 282 -7.78 -13.81 7.12
N TYR A 283 -7.59 -12.52 7.41
CA TYR A 283 -8.69 -11.61 7.76
C TYR A 283 -9.79 -11.62 6.69
N TYR A 284 -9.42 -11.43 5.41
CA TYR A 284 -10.36 -11.39 4.30
C TYR A 284 -11.00 -12.75 4.03
N HIS A 285 -10.25 -13.85 4.17
CA HIS A 285 -10.84 -15.18 4.07
C HIS A 285 -11.91 -15.38 5.15
N SER A 286 -11.61 -15.08 6.41
CA SER A 286 -12.57 -15.23 7.51
C SER A 286 -13.78 -14.30 7.37
N LEU A 287 -13.61 -13.14 6.74
CA LEU A 287 -14.67 -12.18 6.51
C LEU A 287 -15.64 -12.63 5.40
N PHE A 288 -15.12 -13.17 4.30
CA PHE A 288 -15.92 -13.50 3.12
C PHE A 288 -16.20 -14.99 2.94
N TYR A 289 -15.64 -15.89 3.75
CA TYR A 289 -15.86 -17.33 3.61
C TYR A 289 -16.21 -18.02 4.92
N VAL A 290 -17.34 -18.72 4.94
CA VAL A 290 -17.77 -19.61 6.03
C VAL A 290 -17.96 -21.00 5.46
N ASN A 291 -17.29 -22.00 6.04
CA ASN A 291 -17.33 -23.40 5.59
C ASN A 291 -17.01 -23.57 4.08
N GLY A 292 -16.13 -22.73 3.55
CA GLY A 292 -15.73 -22.76 2.14
C GLY A 292 -16.72 -22.11 1.17
N VAL A 293 -17.85 -21.61 1.67
CA VAL A 293 -18.85 -20.86 0.88
C VAL A 293 -18.60 -19.37 1.03
N LYS A 294 -18.58 -18.65 -0.09
CA LYS A 294 -18.42 -17.20 -0.12
C LYS A 294 -19.72 -16.55 0.40
N ILE A 295 -19.59 -15.61 1.32
CA ILE A 295 -20.71 -14.88 1.93
C ILE A 295 -20.47 -13.38 1.88
N ILE A 296 -21.54 -12.60 2.06
CA ILE A 296 -21.46 -11.16 2.30
C ILE A 296 -21.36 -10.89 3.81
N PRO A 297 -20.30 -10.21 4.28
CA PRO A 297 -20.14 -9.92 5.70
C PRO A 297 -21.21 -8.94 6.18
N LYS A 298 -21.71 -9.14 7.41
CA LYS A 298 -22.78 -8.29 7.98
C LYS A 298 -22.38 -6.82 8.10
N ASN A 299 -21.09 -6.54 8.29
CA ASN A 299 -20.54 -5.18 8.37
C ASN A 299 -20.08 -4.64 7.01
N ILE A 300 -20.53 -5.20 5.88
CA ILE A 300 -20.13 -4.71 4.54
C ILE A 300 -20.43 -3.22 4.33
N GLY A 301 -21.43 -2.67 5.03
CA GLY A 301 -21.73 -1.24 5.03
C GLY A 301 -20.63 -0.36 5.63
N GLU A 302 -19.78 -0.89 6.51
CA GLU A 302 -18.63 -0.14 7.06
C GLU A 302 -17.40 -0.23 6.14
N LEU A 303 -17.38 -1.24 5.26
CA LEU A 303 -16.19 -1.62 4.48
C LEU A 303 -16.25 -1.15 3.03
N LEU A 304 -17.44 -1.10 2.43
CA LEU A 304 -17.60 -0.77 1.02
C LEU A 304 -17.45 0.74 0.79
N THR A 305 -16.44 1.12 0.03
CA THR A 305 -16.16 2.50 -0.39
C THR A 305 -16.45 2.70 -1.88
N PRO A 306 -16.39 3.94 -2.43
CA PRO A 306 -16.49 4.16 -3.88
C PRO A 306 -15.45 3.39 -4.69
N VAL A 307 -14.22 3.23 -4.16
CA VAL A 307 -13.17 2.40 -4.76
C VAL A 307 -13.61 0.95 -4.80
N GLY A 308 -14.03 0.37 -3.68
CA GLY A 308 -14.52 -1.01 -3.64
C GLY A 308 -15.71 -1.23 -4.57
N LEU A 309 -16.65 -0.29 -4.62
CA LEU A 309 -17.79 -0.33 -5.55
C LEU A 309 -17.35 -0.31 -7.02
N ALA A 310 -16.29 0.43 -7.36
CA ALA A 310 -15.74 0.45 -8.70
C ALA A 310 -15.13 -0.89 -9.11
N TYR A 311 -14.31 -1.52 -8.25
CA TYR A 311 -13.74 -2.84 -8.53
C TYR A 311 -14.81 -3.94 -8.59
N TRP A 312 -15.83 -3.87 -7.74
CA TRP A 312 -16.97 -4.77 -7.85
C TRP A 312 -17.72 -4.59 -9.19
N GLY A 313 -17.90 -3.35 -9.64
CA GLY A 313 -18.47 -3.05 -10.96
C GLY A 313 -17.56 -3.48 -12.13
N MET A 314 -16.25 -3.47 -11.96
CA MET A 314 -15.31 -3.95 -12.97
C MET A 314 -15.35 -5.47 -13.11
N ASP A 315 -15.42 -6.20 -12.00
CA ASP A 315 -15.53 -7.67 -11.99
C ASP A 315 -16.93 -8.09 -12.50
N ASP A 316 -17.96 -7.82 -11.69
CA ASP A 316 -19.30 -8.39 -11.87
C ASP A 316 -20.33 -7.43 -12.47
N GLY A 317 -19.91 -6.23 -12.85
CA GLY A 317 -20.77 -5.29 -13.56
C GLY A 317 -21.07 -5.73 -14.99
N ALA A 318 -22.33 -5.59 -15.40
CA ALA A 318 -22.79 -5.87 -16.75
C ALA A 318 -23.72 -4.77 -17.27
N LYS A 319 -23.35 -4.20 -18.43
CA LYS A 319 -24.20 -3.30 -19.20
C LYS A 319 -25.19 -4.10 -20.05
N SER A 320 -26.45 -3.68 -20.04
CA SER A 320 -27.48 -4.17 -20.96
C SER A 320 -28.32 -2.99 -21.45
N ARG A 321 -28.06 -2.53 -22.68
CA ARG A 321 -28.59 -1.25 -23.19
C ARG A 321 -28.29 -0.13 -22.18
N ASN A 322 -29.32 0.56 -21.69
CA ASN A 322 -29.20 1.67 -20.75
C ASN A 322 -29.30 1.20 -19.27
N LYS A 323 -29.13 -0.10 -19.01
CA LYS A 323 -29.22 -0.71 -17.67
C LYS A 323 -27.85 -1.20 -17.25
N PHE A 324 -27.54 -1.07 -15.96
CA PHE A 324 -26.37 -1.66 -15.34
C PHE A 324 -26.78 -2.64 -14.25
N TYR A 325 -26.14 -3.80 -14.26
CA TYR A 325 -26.36 -4.86 -13.27
C TYR A 325 -25.06 -5.18 -12.56
N LEU A 326 -25.14 -5.51 -11.27
CA LEU A 326 -24.12 -6.26 -10.57
C LEU A 326 -24.58 -7.72 -10.51
N ASN A 327 -23.78 -8.62 -11.08
CA ASN A 327 -24.13 -10.04 -11.20
C ASN A 327 -23.92 -10.78 -9.88
N THR A 328 -24.85 -10.64 -8.95
CA THR A 328 -24.85 -11.31 -7.65
C THR A 328 -25.46 -12.72 -7.68
N ASP A 329 -25.32 -13.44 -8.80
CA ASP A 329 -26.04 -14.69 -9.08
C ASP A 329 -25.72 -15.81 -8.04
N SER A 330 -24.62 -15.70 -7.30
CA SER A 330 -24.13 -16.65 -6.31
C SER A 330 -24.53 -16.34 -4.87
N TYR A 331 -25.06 -15.14 -4.59
CA TYR A 331 -25.42 -14.71 -3.24
C TYR A 331 -26.89 -15.02 -2.93
N SER A 332 -27.17 -15.30 -1.67
CA SER A 332 -28.54 -15.51 -1.18
C SER A 332 -29.36 -14.22 -1.26
N LEU A 333 -30.68 -14.36 -1.21
CA LEU A 333 -31.59 -13.20 -1.25
C LEU A 333 -31.33 -12.20 -0.11
N SER A 334 -31.06 -12.70 1.11
CA SER A 334 -30.78 -11.83 2.26
C SER A 334 -29.48 -11.05 2.12
N GLU A 335 -28.45 -11.66 1.53
CA GLU A 335 -27.19 -11.00 1.22
C GLU A 335 -27.35 -9.93 0.13
N VAL A 336 -28.13 -10.22 -0.91
CA VAL A 336 -28.46 -9.25 -1.96
C VAL A 336 -29.28 -8.08 -1.40
N GLN A 337 -30.22 -8.35 -0.49
CA GLN A 337 -30.97 -7.30 0.20
C GLN A 337 -30.08 -6.43 1.10
N LEU A 338 -29.10 -7.02 1.80
CA LEU A 338 -28.09 -6.29 2.56
C LEU A 338 -27.27 -5.37 1.65
N LEU A 339 -26.80 -5.87 0.50
CA LEU A 339 -26.06 -5.07 -0.47
C LEU A 339 -26.91 -3.91 -1.03
N ILE A 340 -28.18 -4.15 -1.36
CA ILE A 340 -29.09 -3.09 -1.82
C ILE A 340 -29.28 -2.01 -0.73
N LYS A 341 -29.45 -2.43 0.53
CA LYS A 341 -29.55 -1.51 1.67
C LYS A 341 -28.30 -0.63 1.77
N VAL A 342 -27.11 -1.24 1.73
CA VAL A 342 -25.83 -0.53 1.79
C VAL A 342 -25.65 0.42 0.60
N LEU A 343 -26.01 0.00 -0.61
CA LEU A 343 -25.97 0.85 -1.81
C LEU A 343 -26.88 2.09 -1.64
N LYS A 344 -28.03 1.93 -1.00
CA LYS A 344 -28.94 3.04 -0.71
C LYS A 344 -28.44 3.96 0.40
N GLU A 345 -28.00 3.42 1.52
CA GLU A 345 -27.63 4.20 2.71
C GLU A 345 -26.30 4.93 2.51
N ASN A 346 -25.28 4.28 1.94
CA ASN A 346 -23.93 4.84 1.86
C ASN A 346 -23.69 5.67 0.60
N PHE A 347 -24.35 5.31 -0.51
CA PHE A 347 -24.07 5.89 -1.82
C PHE A 347 -25.28 6.61 -2.43
N ASN A 348 -26.43 6.56 -1.75
CA ASN A 348 -27.71 7.07 -2.23
C ASN A 348 -28.08 6.52 -3.62
N LEU A 349 -27.79 5.23 -3.87
CA LEU A 349 -28.13 4.55 -5.11
C LEU A 349 -29.47 3.80 -4.95
N ASN A 350 -30.44 4.12 -5.80
CA ASN A 350 -31.71 3.40 -5.87
C ASN A 350 -31.50 2.11 -6.66
N CYS A 351 -31.50 0.99 -5.95
CA CYS A 351 -31.31 -0.33 -6.53
C CYS A 351 -32.52 -1.22 -6.26
N SER A 352 -32.74 -2.19 -7.13
CA SER A 352 -33.60 -3.35 -6.88
C SER A 352 -32.84 -4.62 -7.28
N TYR A 353 -33.46 -5.80 -7.18
CA TYR A 353 -32.93 -7.00 -7.81
C TYR A 353 -33.90 -7.54 -8.86
N HIS A 354 -33.35 -8.19 -9.88
CA HIS A 354 -34.13 -8.99 -10.84
C HIS A 354 -33.71 -10.46 -10.70
N LEU A 355 -34.66 -11.38 -10.90
CA LEU A 355 -34.36 -12.81 -11.01
C LEU A 355 -33.83 -13.11 -12.41
N LYS A 356 -32.65 -13.74 -12.48
CA LYS A 356 -32.14 -14.34 -13.72
C LYS A 356 -32.72 -15.75 -13.91
N ARG A 357 -32.74 -16.52 -12.81
CA ARG A 357 -33.27 -17.88 -12.68
C ARG A 357 -33.76 -18.07 -11.24
N LYS A 358 -34.36 -19.23 -10.95
CA LYS A 358 -34.67 -19.62 -9.57
C LYS A 358 -33.41 -19.48 -8.70
N ASP A 359 -33.54 -18.74 -7.60
CA ASP A 359 -32.48 -18.47 -6.62
C ASP A 359 -31.22 -17.75 -7.16
N GLN A 360 -31.33 -17.08 -8.32
CA GLN A 360 -30.26 -16.25 -8.88
C GLN A 360 -30.71 -14.81 -9.05
N TYR A 361 -30.15 -13.92 -8.23
CA TYR A 361 -30.55 -12.52 -8.11
C TYR A 361 -29.46 -11.61 -8.65
N ARG A 362 -29.84 -10.58 -9.41
CA ARG A 362 -28.92 -9.55 -9.91
C ARG A 362 -29.36 -8.19 -9.44
N ILE A 363 -28.46 -7.44 -8.82
CA ILE A 363 -28.75 -6.06 -8.43
C ILE A 363 -28.82 -5.21 -9.68
N TYR A 364 -29.94 -4.51 -9.85
CA TYR A 364 -30.20 -3.55 -10.91
C TYR A 364 -30.05 -2.14 -10.35
N ILE A 365 -29.13 -1.36 -10.92
CA ILE A 365 -29.00 0.07 -10.63
C ILE A 365 -30.04 0.81 -11.47
N LYS A 366 -31.01 1.46 -10.82
CA LYS A 366 -32.10 2.12 -11.53
C LYS A 366 -31.59 3.34 -12.30
N LYS A 367 -32.34 3.68 -13.36
CA LYS A 367 -32.00 4.74 -14.31
C LYS A 367 -31.74 6.09 -13.61
N ASP A 368 -32.53 6.42 -12.60
CA ASP A 368 -32.41 7.64 -11.78
C ASP A 368 -31.09 7.73 -10.98
N SER A 369 -30.41 6.61 -10.79
CA SER A 369 -29.16 6.51 -10.01
C SER A 369 -27.93 6.30 -10.87
N MET A 370 -28.07 6.14 -12.19
CA MET A 370 -26.96 5.80 -13.08
C MET A 370 -25.89 6.90 -13.14
N ASP A 371 -26.28 8.18 -13.17
CA ASP A 371 -25.31 9.28 -13.23
C ASP A 371 -24.55 9.41 -11.91
N LYS A 372 -25.26 9.22 -10.77
CA LYS A 372 -24.61 9.16 -9.46
C LYS A 372 -23.65 7.99 -9.37
N PHE A 373 -24.07 6.79 -9.80
CA PHE A 373 -23.23 5.61 -9.84
C PHE A 373 -21.96 5.87 -10.65
N ARG A 374 -22.08 6.36 -11.89
CA ARG A 374 -20.94 6.73 -12.74
C ARG A 374 -20.02 7.74 -12.04
N SER A 375 -20.56 8.80 -11.46
CA SER A 375 -19.75 9.82 -10.75
C SER A 375 -18.92 9.23 -9.60
N LEU A 376 -19.42 8.20 -8.93
CA LEU A 376 -18.72 7.53 -7.83
C LEU A 376 -17.61 6.60 -8.33
N VAL A 377 -17.85 5.86 -9.41
CA VAL A 377 -16.97 4.76 -9.82
C VAL A 377 -16.01 5.12 -10.94
N THR A 378 -16.37 6.06 -11.83
CA THR A 378 -15.53 6.45 -12.98
C THR A 378 -14.10 6.87 -12.59
N PRO A 379 -13.84 7.62 -11.51
CA PRO A 379 -12.47 7.95 -11.09
C PRO A 379 -11.59 6.74 -10.72
N HIS A 380 -12.19 5.57 -10.52
CA HIS A 380 -11.53 4.35 -10.05
C HIS A 380 -11.67 3.18 -11.03
N PHE A 381 -12.36 3.37 -12.15
CA PHE A 381 -12.49 2.36 -13.19
C PHE A 381 -11.25 2.32 -14.07
N HIS A 382 -10.77 1.12 -14.37
CA HIS A 382 -9.68 0.91 -15.32
C HIS A 382 -10.16 1.21 -16.74
N GLU A 383 -9.31 1.87 -17.53
CA GLU A 383 -9.64 2.33 -18.88
C GLU A 383 -10.17 1.20 -19.79
N SER A 384 -9.58 0.00 -19.68
CA SER A 384 -9.97 -1.16 -20.48
C SER A 384 -11.38 -1.68 -20.20
N LEU A 385 -12.00 -1.25 -19.10
CA LEU A 385 -13.35 -1.66 -18.68
C LEU A 385 -14.35 -0.50 -18.71
N MET A 386 -13.94 0.69 -19.16
CA MET A 386 -14.83 1.86 -19.24
C MET A 386 -16.04 1.64 -20.14
N TYR A 387 -15.95 0.71 -21.11
CA TYR A 387 -17.08 0.33 -21.97
C TYR A 387 -18.31 -0.14 -21.17
N LYS A 388 -18.12 -0.68 -19.96
CA LYS A 388 -19.21 -1.10 -19.06
C LYS A 388 -20.03 0.09 -18.53
N LEU A 389 -19.46 1.30 -18.48
CA LEU A 389 -20.10 2.50 -17.94
C LEU A 389 -20.67 3.44 -19.01
N THR A 390 -20.25 3.26 -20.27
CA THR A 390 -20.70 4.09 -21.39
C THR A 390 -22.23 4.17 -21.46
N VAL A 391 -22.76 5.31 -21.92
CA VAL A 391 -24.20 5.48 -22.16
C VAL A 391 -24.67 4.56 -23.28
#